data_AF-A0A9X8JHP5-F1
#
_entry.id   AF-A0A9X8JHP5-F1
#
_cell.length_a   1.000
_cell.length_b   1.000
_cell.length_c   1.000
_cell.angle_alpha   90.00
_cell.angle_beta   90.00
_cell.angle_gamma   90.00
#
_symmetry.space_group_name_H-M   'P 1'
#
loop_
_entity.id
_entity.type
_entity.pdbx_description
1 polymer ?
#
loop_
_entity_poly.entity_id
_entity_poly.type
_entity_poly.pdbx_seq_one_letter_code
_entity_poly.pdbx_strand_id
1 'polypeptide(L)'
;MDHQTIRNQMQSLVRDHVPSNARSFRFKIFDGQPKVSTLGFHIDPKPFEGKIIARTEDAIVVKTGRIEFAVLDRTLVTEDPDEGARVQVEPYARHRFDGLRADTPEERTKYTADGKPYKLQTYVLGSAPAKLPIPQPRCPELQELIRQLEELPAPDGFRRITHLLVDAGARDFTWVDPLPKDIIATPPAISFNTSTAKFNGRVTVQYERADDLYAVVLSHDGELVERVDGVFFDTLGDVLFRLIDDGSWRRIRVRTIQKPLRRKS
;
A
#
# COMPACT_ATOMS: atom_id res chain seq x y z
N MET A 1 12.32 -13.29 -7.43
CA MET A 1 11.94 -14.71 -7.59
C MET A 1 11.41 -15.01 -9.01
N ASP A 2 11.79 -16.12 -9.63
CA ASP A 2 11.23 -16.58 -10.92
C ASP A 2 10.00 -17.49 -10.74
N HIS A 3 8.84 -17.04 -11.25
CA HIS A 3 7.59 -17.77 -11.15
C HIS A 3 7.58 -19.11 -11.90
N GLN A 4 8.30 -19.24 -13.01
CA GLN A 4 8.30 -20.47 -13.78
C GLN A 4 9.13 -21.56 -13.08
N THR A 5 10.30 -21.19 -12.56
CA THR A 5 11.14 -22.07 -11.74
C THR A 5 10.38 -22.57 -10.50
N ILE A 6 9.73 -21.66 -9.76
CA ILE A 6 8.90 -22.04 -8.60
C ILE A 6 7.80 -23.02 -9.01
N ARG A 7 7.03 -22.73 -10.07
CA ARG A 7 5.96 -23.61 -10.56
C ARG A 7 6.46 -25.02 -10.86
N ASN A 8 7.62 -25.14 -11.48
CA ASN A 8 8.23 -26.43 -11.82
C ASN A 8 8.67 -27.20 -10.55
N GLN A 9 9.18 -26.48 -9.54
CA GLN A 9 9.67 -27.09 -8.29
C GLN A 9 8.54 -27.43 -7.30
N MET A 10 7.41 -26.72 -7.34
CA MET A 10 6.33 -26.82 -6.35
C MET A 10 5.88 -28.25 -6.07
N GLN A 11 5.75 -29.10 -7.11
CA GLN A 11 5.34 -30.50 -6.92
C GLN A 11 6.30 -31.27 -6.01
N SER A 12 7.62 -31.03 -6.15
CA SER A 12 8.61 -31.67 -5.29
C SER A 12 8.57 -31.12 -3.86
N LEU A 13 8.43 -29.80 -3.70
CA LEU A 13 8.46 -29.10 -2.41
C LEU A 13 7.28 -29.48 -1.51
N VAL A 14 6.12 -29.79 -2.10
CA VAL A 14 4.89 -30.07 -1.33
C VAL A 14 4.54 -31.56 -1.26
N ARG A 15 5.30 -32.45 -1.91
CA ARG A 15 4.96 -33.86 -2.09
C ARG A 15 4.58 -34.56 -0.79
N ASP A 16 5.42 -34.43 0.23
CA ASP A 16 5.22 -35.08 1.53
C ASP A 16 4.18 -34.36 2.42
N HIS A 17 3.68 -33.22 1.94
CA HIS A 17 2.69 -32.40 2.61
C HIS A 17 1.31 -32.47 1.95
N VAL A 18 1.17 -33.16 0.81
CA VAL A 18 -0.11 -33.38 0.13
C VAL A 18 -0.62 -34.78 0.47
N PRO A 19 -1.88 -34.93 0.92
CA PRO A 19 -2.46 -36.25 1.16
C PRO A 19 -2.43 -37.13 -0.10
N SER A 20 -2.15 -38.42 0.05
CA SER A 20 -2.06 -39.38 -1.08
C SER A 20 -3.34 -39.47 -1.92
N ASN A 21 -4.50 -39.13 -1.34
CA ASN A 21 -5.80 -39.13 -2.03
C ASN A 21 -6.13 -37.81 -2.74
N ALA A 22 -5.27 -36.78 -2.64
CA ALA A 22 -5.50 -35.50 -3.29
C ALA A 22 -5.06 -35.56 -4.77
N ARG A 23 -5.94 -35.13 -5.67
CA ARG A 23 -5.67 -35.10 -7.11
C ARG A 23 -4.91 -33.85 -7.57
N SER A 24 -4.97 -32.78 -6.77
CA SER A 24 -4.34 -31.50 -7.06
C SER A 24 -4.10 -30.70 -5.79
N PHE A 25 -3.29 -29.65 -5.90
CA PHE A 25 -3.09 -28.64 -4.86
C PHE A 25 -3.15 -27.24 -5.46
N ARG A 26 -3.34 -26.24 -4.59
CA ARG A 26 -3.36 -24.83 -4.98
C ARG A 26 -2.30 -24.06 -4.22
N PHE A 27 -1.74 -23.05 -4.88
CA PHE A 27 -0.85 -22.13 -4.21
C PHE A 27 -1.00 -20.70 -4.73
N LYS A 28 -0.62 -19.75 -3.88
CA LYS A 28 -0.54 -18.32 -4.20
C LYS A 28 0.88 -17.84 -4.00
N ILE A 29 1.38 -17.08 -4.95
CA ILE A 29 2.72 -16.47 -4.89
C ILE A 29 2.57 -15.05 -4.32
N PHE A 30 3.45 -14.67 -3.41
CA PHE A 30 3.56 -13.35 -2.79
C PHE A 30 4.97 -12.82 -3.04
N ASP A 31 5.07 -11.90 -3.97
CA ASP A 31 6.29 -11.41 -4.63
C ASP A 31 6.36 -9.88 -4.61
N GLY A 32 5.59 -9.25 -3.72
CA GLY A 32 5.43 -7.80 -3.66
C GLY A 32 4.59 -7.23 -4.82
N GLN A 33 4.14 -8.05 -5.77
CA GLN A 33 3.31 -7.61 -6.86
C GLN A 33 1.82 -7.65 -6.52
N PRO A 34 1.04 -6.67 -6.98
CA PRO A 34 -0.41 -6.63 -6.85
C PRO A 34 -1.06 -7.90 -7.41
N LYS A 35 -2.10 -8.41 -6.73
CA LYS A 35 -2.88 -9.54 -7.24
C LYS A 35 -4.09 -9.03 -8.00
N VAL A 36 -4.30 -9.55 -9.21
CA VAL A 36 -5.43 -9.18 -10.06
C VAL A 36 -6.52 -10.24 -9.93
N SER A 37 -7.75 -9.78 -9.73
CA SER A 37 -8.96 -10.60 -9.71
C SER A 37 -9.34 -11.07 -11.11
N THR A 38 -10.26 -12.04 -11.20
CA THR A 38 -10.83 -12.48 -12.48
C THR A 38 -11.51 -11.34 -13.27
N LEU A 39 -11.94 -10.28 -12.58
CA LEU A 39 -12.57 -9.09 -13.18
C LEU A 39 -11.56 -7.96 -13.49
N GLY A 40 -10.25 -8.21 -13.36
CA GLY A 40 -9.22 -7.21 -13.65
C GLY A 40 -8.92 -6.24 -12.49
N PHE A 41 -9.65 -6.30 -11.38
CA PHE A 41 -9.37 -5.45 -10.22
C PHE A 41 -8.18 -5.94 -9.41
N HIS A 42 -7.35 -5.01 -8.94
CA HIS A 42 -6.35 -5.34 -7.93
C HIS A 42 -7.00 -5.64 -6.57
N ILE A 43 -6.54 -6.70 -5.91
CA ILE A 43 -7.00 -7.17 -4.61
C ILE A 43 -5.82 -7.14 -3.63
N ASP A 44 -6.04 -6.47 -2.50
CA ASP A 44 -5.15 -6.51 -1.36
C ASP A 44 -5.22 -7.89 -0.69
N PRO A 45 -4.11 -8.65 -0.59
CA PRO A 45 -4.13 -9.94 0.07
C PRO A 45 -4.52 -9.86 1.55
N LYS A 46 -5.15 -10.92 2.05
CA LYS A 46 -5.47 -11.08 3.47
C LYS A 46 -4.30 -11.71 4.22
N PRO A 47 -4.03 -11.30 5.47
CA PRO A 47 -3.13 -12.02 6.35
C PRO A 47 -3.54 -13.47 6.55
N PHE A 48 -2.57 -14.34 6.83
CA PHE A 48 -2.81 -15.75 7.09
C PHE A 48 -1.76 -16.33 8.03
N GLU A 49 -2.07 -17.50 8.58
CA GLU A 49 -1.12 -18.33 9.32
C GLU A 49 -0.79 -19.60 8.54
N GLY A 50 0.38 -20.17 8.82
CA GLY A 50 0.72 -21.47 8.31
C GLY A 50 2.03 -22.01 8.85
N LYS A 51 2.38 -23.22 8.40
CA LYS A 51 3.63 -23.88 8.76
C LYS A 51 4.60 -23.81 7.58
N ILE A 52 5.85 -23.46 7.83
CA ILE A 52 6.90 -23.51 6.80
C ILE A 52 7.22 -24.97 6.52
N ILE A 53 7.15 -25.34 5.25
CA ILE A 53 7.37 -26.71 4.80
C ILE A 53 8.59 -26.86 3.91
N ALA A 54 9.04 -25.78 3.27
CA ALA A 54 10.24 -25.79 2.45
C ALA A 54 10.82 -24.38 2.36
N ARG A 55 12.15 -24.31 2.25
CA ARG A 55 12.87 -23.10 1.88
C ARG A 55 13.79 -23.40 0.70
N THR A 56 13.89 -22.43 -0.19
CA THR A 56 14.82 -22.42 -1.32
C THR A 56 15.67 -21.15 -1.23
N GLU A 57 16.57 -20.94 -2.19
CA GLU A 57 17.34 -19.69 -2.27
C GLU A 57 16.41 -18.47 -2.40
N ASP A 58 15.36 -18.58 -3.22
CA ASP A 58 14.50 -17.43 -3.58
C ASP A 58 13.12 -17.42 -2.90
N ALA A 59 12.70 -18.52 -2.27
CA ALA A 59 11.34 -18.65 -1.77
C ALA A 59 11.17 -19.41 -0.46
N ILE A 60 10.17 -19.01 0.31
CA ILE A 60 9.65 -19.72 1.49
C ILE A 60 8.27 -20.28 1.16
N VAL A 61 8.07 -21.58 1.36
CA VAL A 61 6.77 -22.24 1.14
C VAL A 61 6.07 -22.47 2.47
N VAL A 62 4.88 -21.88 2.61
CA VAL A 62 4.04 -21.96 3.80
C VAL A 62 2.80 -22.79 3.48
N LYS A 63 2.56 -23.85 4.24
CA LYS A 63 1.31 -24.61 4.19
C LYS A 63 0.23 -23.90 5.00
N THR A 64 -0.82 -23.45 4.32
CA THR A 64 -1.95 -22.68 4.89
C THR A 64 -3.20 -23.53 5.07
N GLY A 65 -3.30 -24.66 4.35
CA GLY A 65 -4.43 -25.58 4.43
C GLY A 65 -4.04 -27.01 4.08
N ARG A 66 -5.03 -27.89 3.93
CA ARG A 66 -4.79 -29.32 3.63
C ARG A 66 -4.03 -29.53 2.31
N ILE A 67 -4.41 -28.77 1.28
CA ILE A 67 -3.85 -28.78 -0.09
C ILE A 67 -3.59 -27.35 -0.59
N GLU A 68 -3.37 -26.42 0.35
CA GLU A 68 -3.22 -25.00 0.06
C GLU A 68 -1.88 -24.50 0.61
N PHE A 69 -1.18 -23.76 -0.24
CA PHE A 69 0.15 -23.25 0.04
C PHE A 69 0.28 -21.78 -0.34
N ALA A 70 1.17 -21.08 0.34
CA ALA A 70 1.63 -19.74 -0.01
C ALA A 70 3.12 -19.82 -0.30
N VAL A 71 3.58 -19.15 -1.35
CA VAL A 71 4.99 -19.02 -1.70
C VAL A 71 5.36 -17.57 -1.50
N LEU A 72 6.31 -17.28 -0.63
CA LEU A 72 6.79 -15.94 -0.33
C LEU A 72 8.13 -15.72 -1.01
N ASP A 73 8.32 -14.59 -1.67
CA ASP A 73 9.65 -14.16 -2.13
C ASP A 73 10.54 -13.89 -0.91
N ARG A 74 11.60 -14.68 -0.77
CA ARG A 74 12.49 -14.65 0.39
C ARG A 74 13.26 -13.33 0.49
N THR A 75 13.42 -12.57 -0.60
CA THR A 75 14.09 -11.26 -0.52
C THR A 75 13.20 -10.18 0.08
N LEU A 76 11.87 -10.42 0.14
CA LEU A 76 10.88 -9.46 0.61
C LEU A 76 10.39 -9.72 2.04
N VAL A 77 10.63 -10.91 2.61
CA VAL A 77 10.19 -11.21 3.97
C VAL A 77 10.98 -10.43 5.03
N THR A 78 10.34 -10.10 6.15
CA THR A 78 10.99 -9.42 7.30
C THR A 78 11.74 -10.37 8.23
N GLU A 79 11.32 -11.64 8.27
CA GLU A 79 11.97 -12.72 9.01
C GLU A 79 12.16 -13.90 8.05
N ASP A 80 13.26 -14.65 8.21
CA ASP A 80 13.54 -15.90 7.48
C ASP A 80 13.48 -17.13 8.42
N PRO A 81 12.27 -17.53 8.86
CA PRO A 81 12.10 -18.62 9.80
C PRO A 81 12.49 -19.99 9.24
N ASP A 82 12.90 -20.89 10.14
CA ASP A 82 13.32 -22.25 9.80
C ASP A 82 12.14 -23.14 9.38
N GLU A 83 12.45 -24.16 8.56
CA GLU A 83 11.48 -25.19 8.22
C GLU A 83 10.88 -25.84 9.47
N GLY A 84 9.57 -26.05 9.43
CA GLY A 84 8.80 -26.56 10.55
C GLY A 84 8.27 -25.50 11.52
N ALA A 85 8.71 -24.25 11.42
CA ALA A 85 8.14 -23.13 12.19
C ALA A 85 6.69 -22.84 11.80
N ARG A 86 5.88 -22.37 12.75
CA ARG A 86 4.57 -21.77 12.48
C ARG A 86 4.71 -20.26 12.45
N VAL A 87 4.15 -19.63 11.42
CA VAL A 87 4.29 -18.21 11.13
C VAL A 87 2.95 -17.54 10.92
N GLN A 88 2.88 -16.26 11.28
CA GLN A 88 1.88 -15.31 10.80
C GLN A 88 2.50 -14.55 9.64
N VAL A 89 1.76 -14.42 8.55
CA VAL A 89 2.19 -13.71 7.34
C VAL A 89 1.20 -12.61 7.03
N GLU A 90 1.71 -11.39 6.92
CA GLU A 90 0.96 -10.20 6.50
C GLU A 90 1.62 -9.66 5.21
N PRO A 91 1.09 -10.03 4.04
CA PRO A 91 1.47 -9.39 2.79
C PRO A 91 1.06 -7.92 2.79
N TYR A 92 1.67 -7.13 1.90
CA TYR A 92 1.26 -5.75 1.70
C TYR A 92 -0.24 -5.64 1.38
N ALA A 93 -0.86 -4.62 1.95
CA ALA A 93 -2.19 -4.17 1.59
C ALA A 93 -2.20 -2.65 1.65
N ARG A 94 -2.99 -2.03 0.78
CA ARG A 94 -3.21 -0.58 0.81
C ARG A 94 -3.97 -0.20 2.07
N HIS A 95 -3.56 0.92 2.68
CA HIS A 95 -4.18 1.48 3.87
C HIS A 95 -4.63 2.93 3.62
N ARG A 96 -5.53 3.40 4.47
CA ARG A 96 -5.97 4.79 4.53
C ARG A 96 -5.22 5.51 5.65
N PHE A 97 -5.35 6.83 5.71
CA PHE A 97 -4.77 7.65 6.79
C PHE A 97 -5.33 7.34 8.18
N ASP A 98 -6.50 6.68 8.28
CA ASP A 98 -7.04 6.20 9.56
C ASP A 98 -6.44 4.86 10.02
N GLY A 99 -5.48 4.32 9.27
CA GLY A 99 -4.80 3.05 9.57
C GLY A 99 -5.60 1.80 9.19
N LEU A 100 -6.85 1.94 8.72
CA LEU A 100 -7.63 0.82 8.22
C LEU A 100 -7.22 0.49 6.78
N ARG A 101 -7.45 -0.76 6.37
CA ARG A 101 -7.20 -1.20 5.00
C ARG A 101 -8.13 -0.49 4.03
N ALA A 102 -7.67 -0.25 2.80
CA ALA A 102 -8.46 0.40 1.76
C ALA A 102 -9.70 -0.40 1.35
N ASP A 103 -9.70 -1.72 1.55
CA ASP A 103 -10.84 -2.61 1.31
C ASP A 103 -11.83 -2.67 2.50
N THR A 104 -11.62 -1.89 3.55
CA THR A 104 -12.56 -1.76 4.68
C THR A 104 -13.78 -0.93 4.25
N PRO A 105 -15.02 -1.44 4.40
CA PRO A 105 -16.21 -0.71 3.99
C PRO A 105 -16.45 0.55 4.82
N GLU A 106 -17.01 1.58 4.20
CA GLU A 106 -17.52 2.74 4.93
C GLU A 106 -18.88 2.40 5.55
N GLU A 107 -19.02 2.59 6.87
CA GLU A 107 -20.31 2.53 7.56
C GLU A 107 -20.89 3.94 7.73
N ARG A 108 -22.14 4.16 7.30
CA ARG A 108 -22.89 5.38 7.61
C ARG A 108 -24.26 5.04 8.15
N THR A 109 -24.64 5.67 9.26
CA THR A 109 -26.03 5.64 9.73
C THR A 109 -26.85 6.61 8.91
N LYS A 110 -27.87 6.08 8.23
CA LYS A 110 -28.90 6.88 7.55
C LYS A 110 -30.23 6.72 8.27
N TYR A 111 -31.13 7.66 8.05
CA TYR A 111 -32.47 7.64 8.61
C TYR A 111 -33.48 7.43 7.49
N THR A 112 -34.50 6.60 7.73
CA THR A 112 -35.66 6.49 6.84
C THR A 112 -36.50 7.78 6.93
N ALA A 113 -37.47 7.94 6.02
CA ALA A 113 -38.44 9.05 6.09
C ALA A 113 -39.19 9.10 7.45
N ASP A 114 -39.36 7.94 8.10
CA ASP A 114 -39.97 7.81 9.42
C ASP A 114 -38.98 7.98 10.59
N GLY A 115 -37.74 8.42 10.32
CA GLY A 115 -36.72 8.68 11.33
C GLY A 115 -36.06 7.43 11.94
N LYS A 116 -36.29 6.22 11.38
CA LYS A 116 -35.63 5.01 11.88
C LYS A 116 -34.19 4.92 11.35
N PRO A 117 -33.18 4.71 12.22
CA PRO A 117 -31.80 4.57 11.79
C PRO A 117 -31.58 3.21 11.11
N TYR A 118 -30.80 3.19 10.03
CA TYR A 118 -30.25 1.99 9.40
C TYR A 118 -28.78 2.20 9.05
N LYS A 119 -27.99 1.13 9.11
CA LYS A 119 -26.58 1.15 8.71
C LYS A 119 -26.44 0.87 7.23
N LEU A 120 -25.82 1.78 6.50
CA LEU A 120 -25.38 1.59 5.13
C LEU A 120 -23.90 1.21 5.15
N GLN A 121 -23.55 0.05 4.59
CA GLN A 121 -22.18 -0.35 4.32
C GLN A 121 -21.90 -0.18 2.82
N THR A 122 -20.86 0.58 2.48
CA THR A 122 -20.44 0.76 1.09
C THR A 122 -19.10 0.08 0.85
N TYR A 123 -19.07 -0.86 -0.10
CA TYR A 123 -17.87 -1.55 -0.55
C TYR A 123 -17.42 -0.93 -1.88
N VAL A 124 -16.22 -0.35 -1.91
CA VAL A 124 -15.61 0.16 -3.14
C VAL A 124 -14.62 -0.88 -3.64
N LEU A 125 -14.90 -1.45 -4.81
CA LEU A 125 -14.05 -2.47 -5.41
C LEU A 125 -12.88 -1.83 -6.17
N GLY A 126 -11.69 -2.45 -6.06
CA GLY A 126 -10.52 -2.12 -6.87
C GLY A 126 -9.62 -1.02 -6.29
N SER A 127 -10.14 0.18 -6.03
CA SER A 127 -9.30 1.29 -5.54
C SER A 127 -10.12 2.39 -4.85
N ALA A 128 -10.57 2.10 -3.63
CA ALA A 128 -11.09 3.15 -2.75
C ALA A 128 -9.96 4.15 -2.48
N PRO A 129 -10.10 5.44 -2.81
CA PRO A 129 -9.07 6.42 -2.51
C PRO A 129 -8.92 6.59 -1.01
N ALA A 130 -7.68 6.68 -0.51
CA ALA A 130 -7.43 7.15 0.84
C ALA A 130 -7.66 8.66 0.87
N LYS A 131 -8.80 9.10 1.43
CA LYS A 131 -9.14 10.52 1.56
C LYS A 131 -8.10 11.25 2.41
N LEU A 132 -7.62 12.40 1.94
CA LEU A 132 -6.70 13.22 2.71
C LEU A 132 -7.38 13.68 4.02
N PRO A 133 -6.67 13.69 5.16
CA PRO A 133 -7.24 14.07 6.46
C PRO A 133 -7.32 15.60 6.61
N ILE A 134 -7.96 16.26 5.64
CA ILE A 134 -8.11 17.72 5.56
C ILE A 134 -9.58 18.07 5.27
N PRO A 135 -10.07 19.23 5.75
CA PRO A 135 -11.42 19.68 5.46
C PRO A 135 -11.58 20.01 3.97
N GLN A 136 -12.82 20.04 3.49
CA GLN A 136 -13.13 20.51 2.14
C GLN A 136 -12.67 21.97 1.99
N PRO A 137 -11.72 22.28 1.07
CA PRO A 137 -11.24 23.65 0.90
C PRO A 137 -12.21 24.49 0.08
N ARG A 138 -12.04 25.81 0.13
CA ARG A 138 -12.85 26.78 -0.61
C ARG A 138 -12.22 27.14 -1.95
N CYS A 139 -10.89 27.19 -2.00
CA CYS A 139 -10.10 27.47 -3.19
C CYS A 139 -10.26 26.35 -4.23
N PRO A 140 -10.75 26.63 -5.45
CA PRO A 140 -10.92 25.62 -6.51
C PRO A 140 -9.63 24.89 -6.86
N GLU A 141 -8.50 25.60 -6.91
CA GLU A 141 -7.19 25.04 -7.25
C GLU A 141 -6.69 24.08 -6.16
N LEU A 142 -6.96 24.39 -4.88
CA LEU A 142 -6.70 23.45 -3.80
C LEU A 142 -7.63 22.22 -3.87
N GLN A 143 -8.91 22.40 -4.20
CA GLN A 143 -9.84 21.28 -4.40
C GLN A 143 -9.33 20.34 -5.50
N GLU A 144 -8.82 20.90 -6.59
CA GLU A 144 -8.31 20.13 -7.72
C GLU A 144 -7.00 19.41 -7.36
N LEU A 145 -6.08 20.05 -6.64
CA LEU A 145 -4.88 19.39 -6.11
C LEU A 145 -5.25 18.18 -5.22
N ILE A 146 -6.20 18.35 -4.31
CA ILE A 146 -6.70 17.25 -3.46
C ILE A 146 -7.26 16.12 -4.32
N ARG A 147 -8.13 16.47 -5.28
CA ARG A 147 -8.74 15.48 -6.17
C ARG A 147 -7.67 14.70 -6.91
N GLN A 148 -6.65 15.37 -7.43
CA GLN A 148 -5.55 14.73 -8.15
C GLN A 148 -4.73 13.81 -7.24
N LEU A 149 -4.38 14.23 -6.03
CA LEU A 149 -3.70 13.34 -5.06
C LEU A 149 -4.56 12.10 -4.72
N GLU A 150 -5.87 12.28 -4.55
CA GLU A 150 -6.78 11.21 -4.18
C GLU A 150 -7.10 10.27 -5.35
N GLU A 151 -7.15 10.76 -6.59
CA GLU A 151 -7.66 10.02 -7.74
C GLU A 151 -6.58 9.53 -8.69
N LEU A 152 -5.46 10.24 -8.87
CA LEU A 152 -4.43 9.83 -9.81
C LEU A 152 -3.65 8.59 -9.34
N PRO A 153 -3.22 7.73 -10.27
CA PRO A 153 -2.46 6.54 -9.94
C PRO A 153 -1.04 6.91 -9.48
N ALA A 154 -0.47 6.06 -8.63
CA ALA A 154 0.98 6.00 -8.47
C ALA A 154 1.60 5.24 -9.66
N PRO A 155 2.90 5.40 -9.92
CA PRO A 155 3.55 4.83 -11.12
C PRO A 155 3.54 3.29 -11.17
N ASP A 156 3.31 2.62 -10.05
CA ASP A 156 3.21 1.17 -9.97
C ASP A 156 1.90 0.58 -10.51
N GLY A 157 0.92 1.42 -10.88
CA GLY A 157 -0.35 0.99 -11.49
C GLY A 157 -1.32 0.30 -10.53
N PHE A 158 -1.01 0.25 -9.23
CA PHE A 158 -1.82 -0.40 -8.21
C PHE A 158 -2.30 0.56 -7.13
N ARG A 159 -1.38 1.39 -6.65
CA ARG A 159 -1.64 2.43 -5.66
C ARG A 159 -2.17 3.68 -6.35
N ARG A 160 -2.85 4.51 -5.56
CA ARG A 160 -3.08 5.93 -5.90
C ARG A 160 -2.01 6.76 -5.20
N ILE A 161 -1.86 8.03 -5.56
CA ILE A 161 -0.88 8.90 -4.90
C ILE A 161 -1.11 8.91 -3.38
N THR A 162 -2.35 9.00 -2.89
CA THR A 162 -2.59 8.96 -1.43
C THR A 162 -2.18 7.66 -0.74
N HIS A 163 -2.24 6.51 -1.43
CA HIS A 163 -1.71 5.26 -0.86
C HIS A 163 -0.18 5.29 -0.75
N LEU A 164 0.49 5.86 -1.75
CA LEU A 164 1.92 6.12 -1.69
C LEU A 164 2.27 7.05 -0.53
N LEU A 165 1.47 8.10 -0.30
CA LEU A 165 1.66 9.00 0.85
C LEU A 165 1.52 8.25 2.18
N VAL A 166 0.48 7.41 2.32
CA VAL A 166 0.28 6.57 3.52
C VAL A 166 1.50 5.66 3.75
N ASP A 167 1.98 4.99 2.70
CA ASP A 167 3.15 4.12 2.77
C ASP A 167 4.44 4.87 3.11
N ALA A 168 4.55 6.13 2.66
CA ALA A 168 5.65 7.03 2.99
C ALA A 168 5.55 7.62 4.42
N GLY A 169 4.53 7.23 5.19
CA GLY A 169 4.31 7.70 6.55
C GLY A 169 3.81 9.15 6.60
N ALA A 170 3.10 9.61 5.57
CA ALA A 170 2.58 10.98 5.52
C ALA A 170 1.66 11.30 6.71
N ARG A 171 2.01 12.35 7.45
CA ARG A 171 1.31 12.79 8.67
C ARG A 171 1.43 14.31 8.86
N ASP A 172 0.78 14.84 9.89
CA ASP A 172 0.85 16.26 10.27
C ASP A 172 0.48 17.21 9.11
N PHE A 173 -0.64 16.90 8.44
CA PHE A 173 -1.10 17.65 7.28
C PHE A 173 -1.43 19.11 7.62
N THR A 174 -0.94 20.02 6.78
CA THR A 174 -1.27 21.44 6.80
C THR A 174 -1.57 21.90 5.38
N TRP A 175 -2.35 22.96 5.23
CA TRP A 175 -2.77 23.44 3.91
C TRP A 175 -2.89 24.97 3.89
N VAL A 176 -2.78 25.53 2.69
CA VAL A 176 -3.03 26.95 2.41
C VAL A 176 -4.26 27.03 1.51
N ASP A 177 -5.39 27.50 2.06
CA ASP A 177 -6.67 27.67 1.37
C ASP A 177 -6.97 29.17 1.15
N PRO A 178 -6.35 29.80 0.14
CA PRO A 178 -6.44 31.24 -0.08
C PRO A 178 -7.81 31.64 -0.64
N LEU A 179 -8.14 32.93 -0.52
CA LEU A 179 -9.22 33.50 -1.33
C LEU A 179 -8.75 33.64 -2.78
N PRO A 180 -9.67 33.59 -3.78
CA PRO A 180 -9.29 33.71 -5.19
C PRO A 180 -8.45 34.96 -5.53
N LYS A 181 -8.67 36.06 -4.81
CA LYS A 181 -7.91 37.32 -4.98
C LYS A 181 -6.47 37.25 -4.46
N ASP A 182 -6.18 36.34 -3.53
CA ASP A 182 -4.90 36.26 -2.82
C ASP A 182 -4.01 35.13 -3.37
N ILE A 183 -4.53 34.32 -4.31
CA ILE A 183 -3.89 33.10 -4.84
C ILE A 183 -2.46 33.29 -5.37
N ILE A 184 -2.09 34.49 -5.83
CA ILE A 184 -0.71 34.79 -6.28
C ILE A 184 0.20 35.06 -5.08
N ALA A 185 -0.29 35.80 -4.07
CA ALA A 185 0.48 36.17 -2.90
C ALA A 185 0.63 35.02 -1.91
N THR A 186 -0.41 34.18 -1.80
CA THR A 186 -0.46 32.99 -0.94
C THR A 186 -0.92 31.79 -1.76
N PRO A 187 0.00 31.15 -2.50
CA PRO A 187 -0.36 30.04 -3.38
C PRO A 187 -0.98 28.87 -2.61
N PRO A 188 -2.01 28.21 -3.18
CA PRO A 188 -2.60 27.01 -2.60
C PRO A 188 -1.55 25.91 -2.43
N ALA A 189 -1.54 25.26 -1.28
CA ALA A 189 -0.55 24.23 -0.99
C ALA A 189 -1.06 23.19 0.01
N ILE A 190 -0.49 21.99 -0.05
CA ILE A 190 -0.63 20.95 0.96
C ILE A 190 0.76 20.54 1.42
N SER A 191 0.97 20.49 2.73
CA SER A 191 2.21 20.02 3.32
C SER A 191 1.98 18.89 4.31
N PHE A 192 2.91 17.94 4.37
CA PHE A 192 2.89 16.80 5.28
C PHE A 192 4.31 16.33 5.59
N ASN A 193 4.49 15.71 6.75
CA ASN A 193 5.76 15.08 7.12
C ASN A 193 5.79 13.65 6.60
N THR A 194 6.94 13.19 6.12
CA THR A 194 7.20 11.81 5.67
C THR A 194 8.36 11.20 6.44
N SER A 195 8.43 9.86 6.45
CA SER A 195 9.49 9.13 7.15
C SER A 195 9.84 7.86 6.38
N THR A 196 10.59 8.00 5.29
CA THR A 196 11.11 6.87 4.50
C THR A 196 12.63 6.85 4.53
N ALA A 197 13.23 5.77 4.04
CA ALA A 197 14.68 5.69 3.85
C ALA A 197 15.17 6.70 2.79
N LYS A 198 14.29 7.14 1.89
CA LYS A 198 14.62 8.09 0.82
C LYS A 198 14.55 9.53 1.30
N PHE A 199 13.52 9.88 2.07
CA PHE A 199 13.37 11.21 2.63
C PHE A 199 12.64 11.17 3.97
N ASN A 200 13.16 11.92 4.93
CA ASN A 200 12.56 12.14 6.24
C ASN A 200 12.50 13.64 6.47
N GLY A 201 11.30 14.20 6.54
CA GLY A 201 11.10 15.64 6.56
C GLY A 201 9.75 16.05 5.99
N ARG A 202 9.58 17.35 5.76
CA ARG A 202 8.35 17.95 5.25
C ARG A 202 8.37 18.01 3.73
N VAL A 203 7.28 17.55 3.14
CA VAL A 203 6.95 17.69 1.72
C VAL A 203 5.86 18.75 1.59
N THR A 204 6.00 19.66 0.65
CA THR A 204 4.97 20.64 0.27
C THR A 204 4.70 20.53 -1.22
N VAL A 205 3.44 20.29 -1.59
CA VAL A 205 2.96 20.40 -2.97
C VAL A 205 2.23 21.73 -3.09
N GLN A 206 2.77 22.63 -3.90
CA GLN A 206 2.28 24.00 -4.06
C GLN A 206 1.84 24.23 -5.50
N TYR A 207 0.69 24.88 -5.69
CA TYR A 207 0.22 25.34 -6.99
C TYR A 207 0.92 26.62 -7.42
N GLU A 208 1.38 26.65 -8.67
CA GLU A 208 2.09 27.78 -9.27
C GLU A 208 1.25 28.39 -10.38
N ARG A 209 0.51 29.45 -10.03
CA ARG A 209 -0.46 30.07 -10.94
C ARG A 209 0.14 30.64 -12.22
N ALA A 210 1.40 31.07 -12.19
CA ALA A 210 2.04 31.69 -13.36
C ALA A 210 2.19 30.68 -14.51
N ASP A 211 2.59 29.46 -14.17
CA ASP A 211 2.85 28.39 -15.15
C ASP A 211 1.71 27.37 -15.24
N ASP A 212 0.72 27.45 -14.33
CA ASP A 212 -0.37 26.49 -14.17
C ASP A 212 0.16 25.06 -13.92
N LEU A 213 1.12 24.95 -13.00
CA LEU A 213 1.81 23.71 -12.64
C LEU A 213 1.94 23.58 -11.12
N TYR A 214 2.53 22.48 -10.66
CA TYR A 214 2.95 22.35 -9.26
C TYR A 214 4.45 22.54 -9.10
N ALA A 215 4.83 22.95 -7.89
CA ALA A 215 6.16 22.74 -7.34
C ALA A 215 6.07 21.76 -6.16
N VAL A 216 7.04 20.86 -6.07
CA VAL A 216 7.22 19.97 -4.93
C VAL A 216 8.47 20.37 -4.17
N VAL A 217 8.30 20.74 -2.90
CA VAL A 217 9.37 21.22 -2.03
C VAL A 217 9.60 20.23 -0.90
N LEU A 218 10.84 19.78 -0.75
CA LEU A 218 11.33 18.99 0.37
C LEU A 218 12.08 19.90 1.33
N SER A 219 11.71 19.86 2.61
CA SER A 219 12.43 20.58 3.67
C SER A 219 12.69 19.70 4.89
N HIS A 220 13.81 19.92 5.54
CA HIS A 220 14.19 19.24 6.80
C HIS A 220 14.54 20.32 7.81
N ASP A 221 13.93 20.27 9.00
CA ASP A 221 14.10 21.29 10.06
C ASP A 221 13.90 22.75 9.59
N GLY A 222 13.02 22.94 8.60
CA GLY A 222 12.72 24.26 8.03
C GLY A 222 13.69 24.72 6.93
N GLU A 223 14.75 23.96 6.67
CA GLU A 223 15.70 24.23 5.58
C GLU A 223 15.27 23.52 4.29
N LEU A 224 15.45 24.20 3.16
CA LEU A 224 15.17 23.64 1.84
C LEU A 224 16.19 22.54 1.49
N VAL A 225 15.70 21.35 1.17
CA VAL A 225 16.51 20.20 0.73
C VAL A 225 16.48 20.05 -0.79
N GLU A 226 15.29 19.99 -1.38
CA GLU A 226 15.09 19.89 -2.82
C GLU A 226 13.83 20.68 -3.19
N ARG A 227 13.85 21.32 -4.35
CA ARG A 227 12.66 21.88 -4.97
C ARG A 227 12.60 21.41 -6.42
N VAL A 228 11.44 20.90 -6.80
CA VAL A 228 11.14 20.44 -8.15
C VAL A 228 10.03 21.34 -8.68
N ASP A 229 10.38 22.26 -9.57
CA ASP A 229 9.46 23.15 -10.27
C ASP A 229 8.90 22.49 -11.55
N GLY A 230 7.84 23.08 -12.10
CA GLY A 230 7.29 22.67 -13.40
C GLY A 230 6.70 21.26 -13.41
N VAL A 231 6.13 20.82 -12.29
CA VAL A 231 5.51 19.48 -12.16
C VAL A 231 4.12 19.51 -12.77
N PHE A 232 3.95 18.79 -13.87
CA PHE A 232 2.64 18.61 -14.53
C PHE A 232 1.71 17.77 -13.66
N PHE A 233 0.41 18.06 -13.75
CA PHE A 233 -0.63 17.41 -12.95
C PHE A 233 -0.64 15.88 -13.10
N ASP A 234 -0.42 15.36 -14.30
CA ASP A 234 -0.35 13.93 -14.61
C ASP A 234 0.96 13.26 -14.16
N THR A 235 2.04 14.02 -14.01
CA THR A 235 3.35 13.54 -13.53
C THR A 235 3.56 13.67 -12.02
N LEU A 236 2.62 14.27 -11.28
CA LEU A 236 2.74 14.48 -9.84
C LEU A 236 3.02 13.17 -9.08
N GLY A 237 2.37 12.08 -9.49
CA GLY A 237 2.59 10.75 -8.91
C GLY A 237 4.02 10.23 -9.12
N ASP A 238 4.59 10.43 -10.32
CA ASP A 238 5.97 10.06 -10.64
C ASP A 238 6.98 10.86 -9.82
N VAL A 239 6.75 12.17 -9.66
CA VAL A 239 7.62 13.04 -8.86
C VAL A 239 7.60 12.61 -7.40
N LEU A 240 6.42 12.42 -6.81
CA LEU A 240 6.31 11.96 -5.42
C LEU A 240 6.92 10.55 -5.24
N PHE A 241 6.69 9.63 -6.16
CA PHE A 241 7.34 8.33 -6.14
C PHE A 241 8.87 8.43 -6.18
N ARG A 242 9.41 9.27 -7.07
CA ARG A 242 10.85 9.52 -7.16
C ARG A 242 11.39 10.10 -5.86
N LEU A 243 10.67 11.00 -5.20
CA LEU A 243 11.17 11.75 -4.04
C LEU A 243 11.01 11.04 -2.70
N ILE A 244 9.90 10.33 -2.47
CA ILE A 244 9.57 9.84 -1.12
C ILE A 244 9.29 8.34 -1.01
N ASP A 245 9.01 7.64 -2.11
CA ASP A 245 8.78 6.17 -2.06
C ASP A 245 10.10 5.40 -2.07
N ASP A 246 10.34 4.57 -1.06
CA ASP A 246 11.54 3.73 -0.93
C ASP A 246 11.28 2.23 -1.18
N GLY A 247 10.07 1.88 -1.63
CA GLY A 247 9.65 0.50 -1.87
C GLY A 247 9.50 -0.38 -0.63
N SER A 248 9.68 0.16 0.59
CA SER A 248 9.60 -0.60 1.85
C SER A 248 8.22 -1.24 2.08
N TRP A 249 7.17 -0.64 1.51
CA TRP A 249 5.81 -1.17 1.51
C TRP A 249 5.68 -2.58 0.92
N ARG A 250 6.58 -2.97 0.00
CA ARG A 250 6.58 -4.31 -0.63
C ARG A 250 7.00 -5.43 0.32
N ARG A 251 7.56 -5.10 1.49
CA ARG A 251 8.00 -6.07 2.48
C ARG A 251 6.82 -6.92 2.97
N ILE A 252 7.02 -8.23 2.99
CA ILE A 252 6.06 -9.19 3.53
C ILE A 252 6.40 -9.38 5.00
N ARG A 253 5.53 -8.94 5.89
CA ARG A 253 5.78 -9.13 7.33
C ARG A 253 5.54 -10.59 7.67
N VAL A 254 6.59 -11.24 8.15
CA VAL A 254 6.56 -12.61 8.65
C VAL A 254 6.92 -12.56 10.12
N ARG A 255 6.12 -13.21 10.97
CA ARG A 255 6.37 -13.34 12.40
C ARG A 255 6.31 -14.80 12.80
N THR A 256 7.37 -15.26 13.46
CA THR A 256 7.40 -16.61 14.02
C THR A 256 6.53 -16.72 15.26
N ILE A 257 5.45 -17.49 15.20
CA ILE A 257 4.55 -17.74 16.34
C ILE A 257 5.02 -18.97 17.14
N GLN A 258 5.57 -19.97 16.46
CA GLN A 258 6.06 -21.20 17.09
C GLN A 258 7.32 -21.69 16.40
N LYS A 259 8.39 -21.90 17.17
CA LYS A 259 9.64 -22.47 16.67
C LYS A 259 9.47 -23.96 16.31
N PRO A 260 10.27 -24.48 15.37
CA PRO A 260 10.25 -25.90 15.07
C PRO A 260 10.65 -26.72 16.31
N LEU A 261 10.06 -27.91 16.44
CA LEU A 261 10.50 -28.88 17.45
C LEU A 261 11.96 -29.25 17.15
N ARG A 262 12.87 -29.08 18.12
CA ARG A 262 14.23 -29.58 18.02
C ARG A 262 14.16 -31.08 17.70
N ARG A 263 14.67 -31.50 16.54
CA ARG A 263 14.98 -32.91 16.31
C ARG A 263 15.97 -33.32 17.39
N LYS A 264 15.59 -34.26 18.25
CA LYS A 264 16.57 -34.97 19.10
C LYS A 264 17.52 -35.67 18.13
N SER A 265 18.80 -35.27 18.19
CA SER A 265 19.91 -35.98 17.54
C SER A 265 20.01 -37.40 18.06
#